data_AF-A0A9D5SKS9-F1
#
_entry.id   AF-A0A9D5SKS9-F1
#
_cell.length_a   1.000
_cell.length_b   1.000
_cell.length_c   1.000
_cell.angle_alpha   90.00
_cell.angle_beta   90.00
_cell.angle_gamma   90.00
#
_symmetry.space_group_name_H-M   'P 1'
#
loop_
_entity.id
_entity.type
_entity.pdbx_description
1 polymer ?
#
loop_
_entity_poly.entity_id
_entity_poly.type
_entity_poly.pdbx_seq_one_letter_code
_entity_poly.pdbx_strand_id
1 'polypeptide(L)'
;MTFRTKEELAKQIKTHQCLAYAFLFLTIFAVGVLGLSIISLIEKVYVILFFCIPIFILPVVMLILIARYYNKEKKQNQYPYKIKLSHEVSYEGLKHALSAFANADDCRDFPNKSAYFCFLNMRFENRFLVVNTDCFVNSDFDSIKKSINKAIDKEYNVSQWVPRNKAAKMMRINLIVTNNVNEALYEYVSRNAGILLRRVEGIISFAVVRDSLIVPPFFGKNDVLEINRYKKSILVMKELLDSAYKYGNK
;
A
#
# COMPACT_ATOMS: atom_id res chain seq x y z
N MET A 1 -1.21 -20.79 -10.63
CA MET A 1 -1.16 -19.48 -9.94
C MET A 1 -2.59 -18.99 -9.75
N THR A 2 -2.94 -18.50 -8.56
CA THR A 2 -4.32 -18.12 -8.21
C THR A 2 -4.41 -16.62 -8.04
N PHE A 3 -5.38 -15.96 -8.68
CA PHE A 3 -5.57 -14.53 -8.55
C PHE A 3 -6.97 -14.23 -8.01
N ARG A 4 -7.03 -13.19 -7.17
CA ARG A 4 -8.28 -12.66 -6.63
C ARG A 4 -8.84 -11.56 -7.51
N THR A 5 -10.14 -11.31 -7.43
CA THR A 5 -10.81 -10.38 -8.35
C THR A 5 -10.83 -8.93 -7.83
N LYS A 6 -11.22 -7.99 -8.71
CA LYS A 6 -11.40 -6.58 -8.37
C LYS A 6 -12.50 -6.38 -7.31
N GLU A 7 -13.57 -7.17 -7.34
CA GLU A 7 -14.68 -7.12 -6.39
C GLU A 7 -14.20 -7.55 -5.00
N GLU A 8 -13.38 -8.60 -4.94
CA GLU A 8 -12.76 -9.04 -3.70
C GLU A 8 -11.81 -7.99 -3.10
N LEU A 9 -11.02 -7.32 -3.94
CA LEU A 9 -10.16 -6.21 -3.52
C LEU A 9 -10.98 -5.07 -2.91
N ALA A 10 -12.06 -4.65 -3.58
CA ALA A 10 -12.93 -3.58 -3.10
C ALA A 10 -13.59 -3.95 -1.76
N LYS A 11 -14.08 -5.19 -1.64
CA LYS A 11 -14.63 -5.72 -0.40
C LYS A 11 -13.58 -5.75 0.70
N GLN A 12 -12.36 -6.20 0.41
CA GLN A 12 -11.29 -6.27 1.40
C GLN A 12 -10.91 -4.88 1.94
N ILE A 13 -10.76 -3.88 1.06
CA ILE A 13 -10.45 -2.50 1.46
C ILE A 13 -11.54 -1.96 2.38
N LYS A 14 -12.83 -2.12 2.00
CA LYS A 14 -13.96 -1.66 2.80
C LYS A 14 -13.99 -2.33 4.18
N THR A 15 -13.77 -3.64 4.23
CA THR A 15 -13.72 -4.40 5.50
C THR A 15 -12.59 -3.90 6.40
N HIS A 16 -11.38 -3.71 5.87
CA HIS A 16 -10.26 -3.19 6.66
C HIS A 16 -10.53 -1.78 7.20
N GLN A 17 -11.13 -0.91 6.39
CA GLN A 17 -11.52 0.43 6.85
C GLN A 17 -12.50 0.35 8.02
N CYS A 18 -13.56 -0.46 7.88
CA CYS A 18 -14.56 -0.65 8.93
C CYS A 18 -13.92 -1.19 10.22
N LEU A 19 -13.05 -2.20 10.12
CA LEU A 19 -12.37 -2.79 11.27
C LEU A 19 -11.40 -1.81 11.94
N ALA A 20 -10.67 -1.00 11.17
CA ALA A 20 -9.76 0.00 11.70
C ALA A 20 -10.51 1.11 12.47
N TYR A 21 -11.63 1.61 11.92
CA TYR A 21 -12.46 2.58 12.62
C TYR A 21 -13.14 1.99 13.86
N ALA A 22 -13.64 0.75 13.78
CA ALA A 22 -14.19 0.05 14.92
C ALA A 22 -13.14 -0.12 16.03
N PHE A 23 -11.91 -0.53 15.68
CA PHE A 23 -10.80 -0.65 16.64
C PHE A 23 -10.49 0.70 17.31
N LEU A 24 -10.42 1.78 16.54
CA LEU A 24 -10.17 3.13 17.07
C LEU A 24 -11.29 3.59 18.02
N PHE A 25 -12.55 3.43 17.61
CA PHE A 25 -13.70 3.77 18.44
C PHE A 25 -13.74 2.97 19.74
N LEU A 26 -13.57 1.64 19.66
CA LEU A 26 -13.56 0.77 20.83
C LEU A 26 -12.40 1.08 21.78
N THR A 27 -11.24 1.49 21.25
CA THR A 27 -10.09 1.89 22.07
C THR A 27 -10.37 3.19 22.82
N ILE A 28 -10.90 4.22 22.13
CA ILE A 28 -11.28 5.50 22.76
C ILE A 28 -12.35 5.26 23.83
N PHE A 29 -13.36 4.46 23.50
CA PHE A 29 -14.44 4.11 24.42
C PHE A 29 -13.92 3.39 25.67
N ALA A 30 -13.06 2.38 25.50
CA ALA A 30 -12.47 1.64 26.62
C ALA A 30 -11.63 2.55 27.53
N VAL A 31 -10.83 3.46 26.95
CA VAL A 31 -10.05 4.46 27.72
C VAL A 31 -10.97 5.43 28.47
N GLY A 32 -12.06 5.89 27.85
CA GLY A 32 -13.04 6.76 28.50
C GLY A 32 -13.72 6.10 29.69
N VAL A 33 -14.15 4.84 29.55
CA VAL A 33 -14.75 4.05 30.65
C VAL A 33 -13.75 3.80 31.77
N LEU A 34 -12.48 3.51 31.45
CA LEU A 34 -11.39 3.41 32.42
C LEU A 34 -11.20 4.72 33.20
N GLY A 35 -11.15 5.86 32.51
CA GLY A 35 -11.03 7.18 33.14
C GLY A 35 -12.18 7.47 34.11
N LEU A 36 -13.43 7.23 33.69
CA LEU A 36 -14.61 7.38 34.55
C LEU A 36 -14.57 6.46 35.77
N SER A 37 -14.09 5.23 35.59
CA SER A 37 -13.97 4.25 36.68
C SER A 37 -12.94 4.70 37.72
N ILE A 38 -11.83 5.31 37.29
CA ILE A 38 -10.80 5.88 38.17
C ILE A 38 -11.35 7.08 38.95
N ILE A 39 -12.05 8.01 38.29
CA ILE A 39 -12.67 9.17 38.94
C ILE A 39 -13.68 8.72 40.00
N SER A 40 -14.56 7.78 39.64
CA SER A 40 -15.56 7.20 40.55
C SER A 40 -14.91 6.54 41.79
N LEU A 41 -13.75 5.90 41.63
CA LEU A 41 -13.01 5.31 42.74
C LEU A 41 -12.44 6.39 43.70
N ILE A 42 -11.92 7.49 43.15
CA ILE A 42 -11.40 8.64 43.93
C ILE A 42 -12.52 9.31 44.72
N GLU A 43 -13.66 9.55 44.07
CA GLU A 43 -14.83 10.18 44.69
C GLU A 43 -15.66 9.24 45.57
N LYS A 44 -15.25 7.96 45.68
CA LYS A 44 -15.95 6.90 46.44
C LYS A 44 -17.41 6.68 46.01
N VAL A 45 -17.71 6.92 44.73
CA VAL A 45 -19.06 6.75 44.15
C VAL A 45 -19.17 5.35 43.54
N TYR A 46 -19.28 4.32 44.38
CA TYR A 46 -19.22 2.91 43.97
C TYR A 46 -20.37 2.43 43.06
N VAL A 47 -21.49 3.17 43.03
CA VAL A 47 -22.63 2.85 42.14
C VAL A 47 -22.23 2.93 40.66
N ILE A 48 -21.36 3.88 40.30
CA ILE A 48 -20.91 4.07 38.91
C ILE A 48 -20.05 2.88 38.43
N LEU A 49 -19.21 2.32 39.32
CA LEU A 49 -18.39 1.14 39.02
C LEU A 49 -19.22 -0.08 38.61
N PHE A 50 -20.39 -0.29 39.21
CA PHE A 50 -21.28 -1.41 38.85
C PHE A 50 -21.78 -1.31 37.40
N PHE A 51 -22.04 -0.09 36.92
CA PHE A 51 -22.44 0.14 35.53
C PHE A 51 -21.26 0.13 34.55
N CYS A 52 -20.06 0.54 34.97
CA CYS A 52 -18.88 0.58 34.11
C CYS A 52 -18.36 -0.82 33.71
N ILE A 53 -18.46 -1.82 34.59
CA ILE A 53 -17.96 -3.19 34.33
C ILE A 53 -18.61 -3.85 33.11
N PRO A 54 -19.95 -3.99 32.99
CA PRO A 54 -20.58 -4.61 31.82
C PRO A 54 -20.33 -3.80 30.54
N ILE A 55 -20.27 -2.48 30.65
CA ILE A 55 -19.95 -1.58 29.55
C ILE A 55 -18.51 -1.79 29.05
N PHE A 56 -17.57 -2.16 29.93
CA PHE A 56 -16.18 -2.44 29.58
C PHE A 56 -15.98 -3.82 28.95
N ILE A 57 -16.79 -4.82 29.31
CA ILE A 57 -16.66 -6.19 28.77
C ILE A 57 -16.92 -6.23 27.26
N LEU A 58 -17.97 -5.54 26.79
CA LEU A 58 -18.37 -5.53 25.39
C LEU A 58 -17.26 -5.06 24.41
N PRO A 59 -16.58 -3.92 24.63
CA PRO A 59 -15.50 -3.50 23.75
C PRO A 59 -14.29 -4.44 23.81
N VAL A 60 -13.97 -5.02 24.97
CA VAL A 60 -12.88 -6.01 25.09
C VAL A 60 -13.17 -7.25 24.25
N VAL A 61 -14.39 -7.79 24.32
CA VAL A 61 -14.82 -8.94 23.50
C VAL A 61 -14.73 -8.60 22.01
N MET A 62 -15.20 -7.43 21.60
CA MET A 62 -15.12 -6.99 20.20
C MET A 62 -13.68 -6.85 19.71
N LEU A 63 -12.77 -6.31 20.53
CA LEU A 63 -11.34 -6.23 20.20
C LEU A 63 -10.72 -7.62 20.01
N ILE A 64 -11.09 -8.61 20.83
CA ILE A 64 -10.64 -10.00 20.68
C ILE A 64 -11.16 -10.60 19.37
N LEU A 65 -12.42 -10.36 19.01
CA LEU A 65 -12.99 -10.84 17.73
C LEU A 65 -12.29 -10.23 16.52
N ILE A 66 -12.00 -8.93 16.55
CA ILE A 66 -11.22 -8.23 15.51
C ILE A 66 -9.82 -8.84 15.39
N ALA A 67 -9.14 -9.10 16.51
CA ALA A 67 -7.82 -9.73 16.51
C ALA A 67 -7.85 -11.15 15.93
N ARG A 68 -8.88 -11.95 16.27
CA ARG A 68 -9.09 -13.29 15.71
C ARG A 68 -9.34 -13.25 14.21
N TYR A 69 -10.13 -12.28 13.74
CA TYR A 69 -10.37 -12.06 12.31
C TYR A 69 -9.04 -11.86 11.56
N TYR A 70 -8.19 -10.94 12.01
CA TYR A 70 -6.91 -10.67 11.36
C TYR A 70 -5.97 -11.89 11.35
N ASN A 71 -5.96 -12.69 12.42
CA ASN A 71 -5.15 -13.90 12.49
C ASN A 71 -5.62 -14.98 11.50
N LYS A 72 -6.93 -15.14 11.34
CA LYS A 72 -7.50 -16.06 10.35
C LYS A 72 -7.22 -15.56 8.92
N GLU A 73 -7.40 -14.27 8.69
CA GLU A 73 -7.18 -13.66 7.38
C GLU A 73 -5.73 -13.81 6.89
N LYS A 74 -4.75 -13.64 7.78
CA LYS A 74 -3.31 -13.82 7.47
C LYS A 74 -3.00 -15.17 6.83
N LYS A 75 -3.78 -16.21 7.16
CA LYS A 75 -3.62 -17.56 6.60
C LYS A 75 -4.35 -17.76 5.27
N GLN A 76 -5.38 -16.96 4.99
CA GLN A 76 -6.29 -17.18 3.85
C GLN A 76 -6.07 -16.21 2.68
N ASN A 77 -5.58 -14.98 2.93
CA ASN A 77 -5.56 -13.92 1.93
C ASN A 77 -4.15 -13.60 1.41
N GLN A 78 -3.40 -14.61 1.00
CA GLN A 78 -2.02 -14.45 0.49
C GLN A 78 -1.94 -14.23 -1.01
N TYR A 79 -3.05 -14.39 -1.73
CA TYR A 79 -3.04 -14.30 -3.19
C TYR A 79 -3.19 -12.86 -3.68
N PRO A 80 -2.42 -12.45 -4.69
CA PRO A 80 -2.52 -11.14 -5.30
C PRO A 80 -3.82 -11.00 -6.08
N TYR A 81 -4.23 -9.77 -6.31
CA TYR A 81 -5.41 -9.45 -7.11
C TYR A 81 -5.01 -9.22 -8.56
N LYS A 82 -5.85 -9.68 -9.48
CA LYS A 82 -5.73 -9.39 -10.91
C LYS A 82 -6.88 -8.50 -11.35
N ILE A 83 -6.55 -7.33 -11.84
CA ILE A 83 -7.50 -6.37 -12.39
C ILE A 83 -7.27 -6.33 -13.89
N LYS A 84 -8.28 -6.77 -14.65
CA LYS A 84 -8.27 -6.63 -16.11
C LYS A 84 -8.37 -5.14 -16.47
N LEU A 85 -7.45 -4.69 -17.33
CA LEU A 85 -7.42 -3.37 -17.93
C LEU A 85 -8.24 -3.39 -19.22
N SER A 86 -8.71 -2.23 -19.65
CA SER A 86 -9.45 -2.11 -20.92
C SER A 86 -8.55 -2.40 -22.13
N HIS A 87 -7.24 -2.17 -21.99
CA HIS A 87 -6.27 -2.26 -23.06
C HIS A 87 -4.93 -2.78 -22.55
N GLU A 88 -4.13 -3.29 -23.48
CA GLU A 88 -2.73 -3.63 -23.22
C GLU A 88 -1.90 -2.35 -23.05
N VAL A 89 -1.00 -2.36 -22.07
CA VAL A 89 -0.18 -1.21 -21.71
C VAL A 89 1.27 -1.50 -22.05
N SER A 90 1.85 -0.70 -22.94
CA SER A 90 3.27 -0.80 -23.31
C SER A 90 4.18 -0.06 -22.32
N TYR A 91 5.44 -0.50 -22.24
CA TYR A 91 6.45 0.15 -21.42
C TYR A 91 6.68 1.61 -21.84
N GLU A 92 6.77 1.90 -23.15
CA GLU A 92 6.94 3.27 -23.63
C GLU A 92 5.70 4.14 -23.35
N GLY A 93 4.49 3.59 -23.51
CA GLY A 93 3.26 4.29 -23.12
C GLY A 93 3.23 4.64 -21.63
N LEU A 94 3.73 3.75 -20.78
CA LEU A 94 3.92 4.01 -19.34
C LEU A 94 4.95 5.09 -19.07
N LYS A 95 6.08 5.11 -19.77
CA LYS A 95 7.09 6.17 -19.62
C LYS A 95 6.51 7.54 -19.98
N HIS A 96 5.83 7.64 -21.12
CA HIS A 96 5.18 8.88 -21.55
C HIS A 96 4.10 9.35 -20.58
N ALA A 97 3.21 8.44 -20.15
CA ALA A 97 2.21 8.78 -19.16
C ALA A 97 2.82 9.19 -17.82
N LEU A 98 3.84 8.48 -17.35
CA LEU A 98 4.49 8.81 -16.09
C LEU A 98 5.22 10.15 -16.16
N SER A 99 5.89 10.44 -17.27
CA SER A 99 6.52 11.74 -17.53
C SER A 99 5.51 12.88 -17.56
N ALA A 100 4.31 12.65 -18.09
CA ALA A 100 3.21 13.62 -18.12
C ALA A 100 2.48 13.75 -16.77
N PHE A 101 2.43 12.66 -15.98
CA PHE A 101 1.91 12.66 -14.60
C PHE A 101 2.85 13.36 -13.64
N ALA A 102 4.15 13.23 -13.90
CA ALA A 102 5.21 13.99 -13.26
C ALA A 102 5.43 15.32 -14.00
N ASN A 103 6.38 16.12 -13.52
CA ASN A 103 7.07 17.06 -14.40
C ASN A 103 8.25 16.32 -15.02
N ALA A 104 8.48 16.49 -16.33
CA ALA A 104 9.55 15.77 -17.05
C ALA A 104 10.94 15.93 -16.40
N ASP A 105 11.22 17.10 -15.82
CA ASP A 105 12.49 17.39 -15.13
C ASP A 105 12.74 16.51 -13.89
N ASP A 106 11.67 15.96 -13.30
CA ASP A 106 11.70 15.09 -12.13
C ASP A 106 11.81 13.59 -12.50
N CYS A 107 12.05 13.29 -13.79
CA CYS A 107 12.14 11.92 -14.32
C CYS A 107 13.54 11.59 -14.85
N ARG A 108 13.96 10.33 -14.72
CA ARG A 108 15.24 9.81 -15.22
C ARG A 108 15.05 8.45 -15.90
N ASP A 109 15.57 8.35 -17.11
CA ASP A 109 15.64 7.10 -17.85
C ASP A 109 16.95 6.37 -17.55
N PHE A 110 16.86 5.05 -17.39
CA PHE A 110 17.99 4.16 -17.21
C PHE A 110 17.93 3.06 -18.28
N PRO A 111 18.29 3.37 -19.54
CA PRO A 111 18.12 2.44 -20.67
C PRO A 111 18.82 1.11 -20.46
N ASN A 112 20.04 1.13 -19.91
CA ASN A 112 20.84 -0.07 -19.63
C ASN A 112 20.21 -1.01 -18.58
N LYS A 113 19.17 -0.56 -17.87
CA LYS A 113 18.46 -1.33 -16.85
C LYS A 113 16.98 -1.54 -17.21
N SER A 114 16.55 -1.11 -18.41
CA SER A 114 15.15 -1.09 -18.85
C SER A 114 14.23 -0.50 -17.77
N ALA A 115 14.66 0.60 -17.16
CA ALA A 115 13.99 1.19 -16.02
C ALA A 115 13.81 2.69 -16.16
N TYR A 116 12.69 3.19 -15.65
CA TYR A 116 12.31 4.60 -15.70
C TYR A 116 11.85 5.07 -14.33
N PHE A 117 12.40 6.18 -13.86
CA PHE A 117 12.12 6.73 -12.54
C PHE A 117 11.50 8.11 -12.65
N CYS A 118 10.52 8.43 -11.81
CA CYS A 118 9.97 9.78 -11.67
C CYS A 118 9.61 10.10 -10.22
N PHE A 119 9.64 11.38 -9.84
CA PHE A 119 8.92 11.87 -8.67
C PHE A 119 7.50 12.32 -9.06
N LEU A 120 6.48 11.90 -8.30
CA LEU A 120 5.09 12.33 -8.46
C LEU A 120 4.70 13.31 -7.34
N ASN A 121 4.26 14.51 -7.73
CA ASN A 121 3.76 15.60 -6.87
C ASN A 121 4.70 16.02 -5.72
N MET A 122 5.33 17.18 -5.87
CA MET A 122 6.38 17.74 -5.00
C MET A 122 7.57 16.79 -4.83
N ARG A 123 8.78 17.29 -5.13
CA ARG A 123 10.09 16.60 -5.29
C ARG A 123 10.49 15.47 -4.31
N PHE A 124 9.73 15.16 -3.26
CA PHE A 124 10.14 14.24 -2.21
C PHE A 124 9.07 13.27 -1.71
N GLU A 125 7.80 13.37 -2.14
CA GLU A 125 6.73 12.57 -1.51
C GLU A 125 6.49 11.23 -2.20
N ASN A 126 6.42 11.12 -3.53
CA ASN A 126 6.12 9.85 -4.18
C ASN A 126 7.18 9.50 -5.21
N ARG A 127 7.99 8.47 -4.93
CA ARG A 127 8.96 7.93 -5.87
C ARG A 127 8.29 6.85 -6.69
N PHE A 128 8.40 6.93 -8.00
CA PHE A 128 7.83 5.96 -8.91
C PHE A 128 8.94 5.34 -9.74
N LEU A 129 9.05 4.01 -9.70
CA LEU A 129 10.04 3.26 -10.48
C LEU A 129 9.31 2.23 -11.34
N VAL A 130 9.47 2.33 -12.64
CA VAL A 130 9.04 1.34 -13.62
C VAL A 130 10.25 0.51 -14.04
N VAL A 131 10.13 -0.81 -14.07
CA VAL A 131 11.16 -1.71 -14.59
C VAL A 131 10.50 -2.68 -15.56
N ASN A 132 10.97 -2.69 -16.81
CA ASN A 132 10.56 -3.64 -17.82
C ASN A 132 11.47 -4.87 -17.80
N THR A 133 10.88 -6.06 -17.88
CA THR A 133 11.61 -7.32 -17.85
C THR A 133 10.83 -8.41 -18.60
N ASP A 134 11.53 -9.22 -19.40
CA ASP A 134 10.92 -10.35 -20.09
C ASP A 134 10.67 -11.54 -19.15
N CYS A 135 11.58 -11.76 -18.20
CA CYS A 135 11.49 -12.80 -17.19
C CYS A 135 11.95 -12.25 -15.84
N PHE A 136 11.02 -12.13 -14.89
CA PHE A 136 11.32 -11.50 -13.61
C PHE A 136 12.23 -12.37 -12.74
N VAL A 137 13.32 -11.76 -12.26
CA VAL A 137 14.24 -12.34 -11.28
C VAL A 137 14.35 -11.40 -10.09
N ASN A 138 14.08 -11.90 -8.87
CA ASN A 138 14.01 -11.03 -7.69
C ASN A 138 15.36 -10.36 -7.37
N SER A 139 16.49 -11.07 -7.51
CA SER A 139 17.82 -10.51 -7.27
C SER A 139 18.14 -9.35 -8.21
N ASP A 140 17.76 -9.48 -9.48
CA ASP A 140 18.04 -8.48 -10.52
C ASP A 140 17.19 -7.24 -10.27
N PHE A 141 15.90 -7.44 -9.97
CA PHE A 141 15.01 -6.34 -9.60
C PHE A 141 15.48 -5.61 -8.33
N ASP A 142 15.91 -6.36 -7.30
CA ASP A 142 16.47 -5.77 -6.07
C ASP A 142 17.77 -4.99 -6.35
N SER A 143 18.63 -5.49 -7.23
CA SER A 143 19.85 -4.82 -7.68
C SER A 143 19.55 -3.53 -8.45
N ILE A 144 18.62 -3.57 -9.42
CA ILE A 144 18.17 -2.41 -10.20
C ILE A 144 17.62 -1.33 -9.27
N LYS A 145 16.70 -1.70 -8.37
CA LYS A 145 16.16 -0.77 -7.37
C LYS A 145 17.25 -0.14 -6.54
N LYS A 146 18.18 -0.93 -5.99
CA LYS A 146 19.25 -0.40 -5.13
C LYS A 146 20.16 0.56 -5.90
N SER A 147 20.52 0.21 -7.13
CA SER A 147 21.35 1.04 -8.00
C SER A 147 20.67 2.37 -8.36
N ILE A 148 19.40 2.33 -8.77
CA ILE A 148 18.63 3.53 -9.15
C ILE A 148 18.40 4.42 -7.92
N ASN A 149 17.97 3.86 -6.79
CA ASN A 149 17.78 4.65 -5.58
C ASN A 149 19.08 5.36 -5.17
N LYS A 150 20.23 4.68 -5.24
CA LYS A 150 21.53 5.30 -4.97
C LYS A 150 21.85 6.45 -5.93
N ALA A 151 21.54 6.30 -7.21
CA ALA A 151 21.76 7.35 -8.21
C ALA A 151 20.87 8.57 -7.95
N ILE A 152 19.57 8.35 -7.73
CA ILE A 152 18.58 9.40 -7.46
C ILE A 152 18.87 10.09 -6.11
N ASP A 153 19.18 9.34 -5.06
CA ASP A 153 19.49 9.92 -3.74
C ASP A 153 20.71 10.84 -3.82
N LYS A 154 21.72 10.46 -4.62
CA LYS A 154 22.91 11.29 -4.86
C LYS A 154 22.59 12.53 -5.69
N GLU A 155 21.81 12.39 -6.76
CA GLU A 155 21.50 13.49 -7.67
C GLU A 155 20.63 14.56 -7.00
N TYR A 156 19.61 14.14 -6.25
CA TYR A 156 18.61 15.04 -5.67
C TYR A 156 18.88 15.38 -4.18
N ASN A 157 20.03 14.97 -3.65
CA ASN A 157 20.41 15.15 -2.23
C ASN A 157 19.27 14.75 -1.27
N VAL A 158 18.67 13.58 -1.51
CA VAL A 158 17.47 13.21 -0.74
C VAL A 158 17.86 12.92 0.71
N SER A 159 17.29 13.70 1.63
CA SER A 159 17.52 13.52 3.06
C SER A 159 17.08 12.14 3.53
N GLN A 160 17.94 11.47 4.30
CA GLN A 160 17.58 10.24 5.02
C GLN A 160 16.62 10.52 6.19
N TRP A 161 16.62 11.77 6.68
CA TRP A 161 15.75 12.21 7.75
C TRP A 161 14.49 12.83 7.20
N VAL A 162 13.37 12.17 7.50
CA VAL A 162 12.03 12.61 7.11
C VAL A 162 11.26 12.98 8.37
N PRO A 163 10.76 14.23 8.48
CA PRO A 163 9.87 14.63 9.55
C PRO A 163 8.64 13.72 9.62
N ARG A 164 8.23 13.32 10.84
CA ARG A 164 7.13 12.37 11.05
C ARG A 164 5.80 12.78 10.38
N ASN A 165 5.54 14.09 10.28
CA ASN A 165 4.37 14.64 9.60
C ASN A 165 4.44 14.53 8.06
N LYS A 166 5.63 14.47 7.48
CA LYS A 166 5.85 14.22 6.04
C LYS A 166 5.95 12.74 5.73
N ALA A 167 6.44 11.93 6.68
CA ALA A 167 6.53 10.48 6.53
C ALA A 167 5.21 9.89 6.06
N ALA A 168 4.09 10.24 6.69
CA ALA A 168 2.75 9.75 6.33
C ALA A 168 2.40 9.92 4.84
N LYS A 169 2.95 10.94 4.17
CA LYS A 169 2.72 11.26 2.75
C LYS A 169 3.72 10.60 1.81
N MET A 170 4.82 10.07 2.33
CA MET A 170 5.88 9.49 1.52
C MET A 170 5.57 8.06 1.08
N MET A 171 5.72 7.81 -0.22
CA MET A 171 5.47 6.53 -0.87
C MET A 171 6.52 6.21 -1.93
N ARG A 172 6.82 4.92 -2.07
CA ARG A 172 7.57 4.36 -3.19
C ARG A 172 6.73 3.33 -3.90
N ILE A 173 6.40 3.60 -5.14
CA ILE A 173 5.65 2.71 -6.00
C ILE A 173 6.65 2.09 -6.98
N ASN A 174 6.80 0.77 -6.91
CA ASN A 174 7.54 0.03 -7.93
C ASN A 174 6.54 -0.66 -8.86
N LEU A 175 6.74 -0.52 -10.16
CA LEU A 175 5.92 -1.12 -11.20
C LEU A 175 6.80 -2.03 -12.05
N ILE A 176 6.47 -3.32 -12.05
CA ILE A 176 7.14 -4.31 -12.89
C ILE A 176 6.31 -4.48 -14.16
N VAL A 177 6.90 -4.27 -15.32
CA VAL A 177 6.24 -4.46 -16.62
C VAL A 177 6.82 -5.71 -17.25
N THR A 178 5.96 -6.64 -17.65
CA THR A 178 6.38 -7.89 -18.27
C THR A 178 5.27 -8.48 -19.15
N ASN A 179 5.64 -9.42 -20.01
CA ASN A 179 4.68 -10.10 -20.90
C ASN A 179 3.99 -11.30 -20.24
N ASN A 180 4.60 -11.90 -19.21
CA ASN A 180 4.11 -13.12 -18.58
C ASN A 180 4.36 -13.12 -17.06
N VAL A 181 3.53 -13.84 -16.30
CA VAL A 181 3.78 -14.07 -14.87
C VAL A 181 4.57 -15.37 -14.70
N ASN A 182 5.80 -15.27 -14.21
CA ASN A 182 6.55 -16.41 -13.71
C ASN A 182 6.38 -16.58 -12.18
N GLU A 183 6.85 -17.70 -11.64
CA GLU A 183 6.70 -18.03 -10.21
C GLU A 183 7.36 -16.99 -9.31
N ALA A 184 8.58 -16.55 -9.64
CA ALA A 184 9.29 -15.51 -8.89
C ALA A 184 8.51 -14.19 -8.82
N LEU A 185 7.88 -13.76 -9.93
CA LEU A 185 7.06 -12.55 -9.95
C LEU A 185 5.82 -12.73 -9.09
N TYR A 186 5.14 -13.88 -9.24
CA TYR A 186 3.94 -14.21 -8.49
C TYR A 186 4.21 -14.17 -6.99
N GLU A 187 5.28 -14.82 -6.52
CA GLU A 187 5.68 -14.78 -5.10
C GLU A 187 6.04 -13.37 -4.65
N TYR A 188 6.75 -12.62 -5.48
CA TYR A 188 7.16 -11.25 -5.17
C TYR A 188 5.96 -10.33 -4.93
N VAL A 189 4.97 -10.37 -5.83
CA VAL A 189 3.73 -9.57 -5.70
C VAL A 189 2.71 -10.18 -4.74
N SER A 190 2.90 -11.42 -4.28
CA SER A 190 2.07 -12.04 -3.21
C SER A 190 2.47 -11.59 -1.80
N ARG A 191 3.56 -10.82 -1.66
CA ARG A 191 3.98 -10.30 -0.35
C ARG A 191 2.96 -9.29 0.17
N ASN A 192 2.65 -9.39 1.47
CA ASN A 192 1.69 -8.50 2.13
C ASN A 192 2.13 -7.03 2.03
N ALA A 193 1.36 -6.22 1.30
CA ALA A 193 1.58 -4.79 1.16
C ALA A 193 1.53 -4.07 2.52
N GLY A 194 0.69 -4.53 3.46
CA GLY A 194 0.52 -3.88 4.77
C GLY A 194 1.81 -3.77 5.59
N ILE A 195 2.75 -4.71 5.45
CA ILE A 195 4.03 -4.68 6.18
C ILE A 195 4.94 -3.57 5.63
N LEU A 196 5.01 -3.45 4.30
CA LEU A 196 5.88 -2.49 3.62
C LEU A 196 5.32 -1.07 3.65
N LEU A 197 3.99 -0.94 3.74
CA LEU A 197 3.30 0.33 3.86
C LEU A 197 3.42 0.98 5.25
N ARG A 198 3.85 0.25 6.29
CA ARG A 198 4.12 0.82 7.64
C ARG A 198 5.43 1.58 7.74
N ARG A 199 6.30 1.44 6.74
CA ARG A 199 7.59 2.14 6.72
C ARG A 199 7.36 3.64 6.65
N VAL A 200 8.38 4.39 7.10
CA VAL A 200 8.42 5.87 7.02
C VAL A 200 8.10 6.31 5.60
N GLU A 201 8.85 5.78 4.62
CA GLU A 201 8.49 5.79 3.20
C GLU A 201 7.77 4.48 2.88
N GLY A 202 6.45 4.53 2.70
CA GLY A 202 5.64 3.35 2.44
C GLY A 202 5.99 2.74 1.09
N ILE A 203 6.24 1.44 1.01
CA ILE A 203 6.63 0.78 -0.24
C ILE A 203 5.50 -0.13 -0.73
N ILE A 204 5.17 -0.04 -2.01
CA ILE A 204 4.25 -0.96 -2.67
C ILE A 204 4.78 -1.33 -4.05
N SER A 205 4.61 -2.59 -4.43
CA SER A 205 5.06 -3.10 -5.72
C SER A 205 3.87 -3.69 -6.47
N PHE A 206 3.65 -3.21 -7.68
CA PHE A 206 2.65 -3.71 -8.62
C PHE A 206 3.33 -4.41 -9.79
N ALA A 207 2.57 -5.21 -10.54
CA ALA A 207 3.01 -5.69 -11.84
C ALA A 207 1.95 -5.41 -12.91
N VAL A 208 2.37 -5.01 -14.10
CA VAL A 208 1.55 -4.94 -15.30
C VAL A 208 1.99 -6.07 -16.21
N VAL A 209 1.02 -6.89 -16.57
CA VAL A 209 1.20 -8.07 -17.42
C VAL A 209 0.23 -7.93 -18.57
N ARG A 210 0.72 -7.40 -19.70
CA ARG A 210 -0.09 -7.08 -20.88
C ARG A 210 -1.30 -6.19 -20.54
N ASP A 211 -2.50 -6.78 -20.54
CA ASP A 211 -3.80 -6.16 -20.28
C ASP A 211 -4.24 -6.25 -18.81
N SER A 212 -3.32 -6.56 -17.89
CA SER A 212 -3.68 -6.89 -16.51
C SER A 212 -2.78 -6.20 -15.50
N LEU A 213 -3.38 -5.54 -14.50
CA LEU A 213 -2.69 -5.04 -13.32
C LEU A 213 -2.78 -6.09 -12.20
N ILE A 214 -1.62 -6.50 -11.69
CA ILE A 214 -1.47 -7.34 -10.50
C ILE A 214 -1.23 -6.44 -9.29
N VAL A 215 -2.12 -6.51 -8.32
CA VAL A 215 -2.09 -5.73 -7.08
C VAL A 215 -1.72 -6.65 -5.92
N PRO A 216 -0.74 -6.28 -5.08
CA PRO A 216 -0.31 -7.12 -3.98
C PRO A 216 -1.42 -7.28 -2.93
N PRO A 217 -1.48 -8.41 -2.22
CA PRO A 217 -2.49 -8.60 -1.19
C PRO A 217 -2.26 -7.66 0.00
N PHE A 218 -3.33 -7.29 0.68
CA PHE A 218 -3.31 -6.41 1.84
C PHE A 218 -4.11 -7.03 2.98
N PHE A 219 -3.43 -7.51 4.03
CA PHE A 219 -4.09 -8.22 5.13
C PHE A 219 -3.40 -7.98 6.47
N GLY A 220 -4.10 -8.37 7.54
CA GLY A 220 -3.62 -8.25 8.91
C GLY A 220 -3.94 -6.89 9.53
N LYS A 221 -3.37 -6.64 10.71
CA LYS A 221 -3.69 -5.46 11.53
C LYS A 221 -3.05 -4.19 10.97
N ASN A 222 -3.70 -3.53 10.02
CA ASN A 222 -3.25 -2.26 9.43
C ASN A 222 -4.10 -1.10 9.96
N ASP A 223 -3.49 0.07 10.15
CA ASP A 223 -4.19 1.26 10.62
C ASP A 223 -4.84 2.04 9.46
N VAL A 224 -5.52 3.14 9.80
CA VAL A 224 -6.21 3.99 8.83
C VAL A 224 -5.23 4.61 7.82
N LEU A 225 -3.99 4.92 8.22
CA LEU A 225 -2.98 5.52 7.36
C LEU A 225 -2.51 4.51 6.29
N GLU A 226 -2.18 3.28 6.68
CA GLU A 226 -1.76 2.25 5.71
C GLU A 226 -2.88 1.89 4.74
N ILE A 227 -4.12 1.80 5.22
CA ILE A 227 -5.28 1.54 4.37
C ILE A 227 -5.45 2.66 3.35
N ASN A 228 -5.30 3.92 3.78
CA ASN A 228 -5.38 5.08 2.88
C ASN A 228 -4.22 5.10 1.87
N ARG A 229 -2.99 4.78 2.29
CA ARG A 229 -1.83 4.64 1.39
C ARG A 229 -2.08 3.56 0.33
N TYR A 230 -2.59 2.41 0.74
CA TYR A 230 -2.92 1.31 -0.18
C TYR A 230 -3.99 1.72 -1.20
N LYS A 231 -5.10 2.30 -0.73
CA LYS A 231 -6.20 2.79 -1.59
C LYS A 231 -5.71 3.86 -2.58
N LYS A 232 -4.94 4.84 -2.10
CA LYS A 232 -4.39 5.92 -2.93
C LYS A 232 -3.44 5.37 -4.00
N SER A 233 -2.59 4.41 -3.64
CA SER A 233 -1.68 3.77 -4.60
C SER A 233 -2.44 3.06 -5.73
N ILE A 234 -3.52 2.33 -5.41
CA ILE A 234 -4.36 1.69 -6.42
C ILE A 234 -5.04 2.72 -7.32
N LEU A 235 -5.49 3.84 -6.77
CA LEU A 235 -6.10 4.93 -7.54
C LEU A 235 -5.10 5.53 -8.53
N VAL A 236 -3.91 5.92 -8.04
CA VAL A 236 -2.82 6.45 -8.87
C VAL A 236 -2.45 5.47 -9.99
N MET A 237 -2.37 4.17 -9.66
CA MET A 237 -2.10 3.15 -10.67
C MET A 237 -3.16 3.10 -11.77
N LYS A 238 -4.45 3.20 -11.42
CA LYS A 238 -5.52 3.20 -12.43
C LYS A 238 -5.43 4.43 -13.33
N GLU A 239 -5.30 5.62 -12.74
CA GLU A 239 -5.19 6.88 -13.48
C GLU A 239 -3.98 6.88 -14.43
N LEU A 240 -2.84 6.36 -13.96
CA LEU A 240 -1.62 6.24 -14.77
C LEU A 240 -1.82 5.26 -15.94
N LEU A 241 -2.40 4.09 -15.69
CA LEU A 241 -2.59 3.05 -16.72
C LEU A 241 -3.62 3.47 -17.77
N ASP A 242 -4.71 4.12 -17.35
CA ASP A 242 -5.72 4.69 -18.25
C ASP A 242 -5.10 5.78 -19.16
N SER A 243 -4.09 6.49 -18.64
CA SER A 243 -3.36 7.51 -19.40
C SER A 243 -2.28 6.92 -20.30
N ALA A 244 -1.57 5.88 -19.87
CA ALA A 244 -0.57 5.16 -20.65
C ALA A 244 -1.13 4.62 -21.96
N TYR A 245 -2.38 4.13 -21.94
CA TYR A 245 -3.09 3.72 -23.15
C TYR A 245 -3.24 4.86 -24.18
N LYS A 246 -3.50 6.09 -23.73
CA LYS A 246 -3.68 7.25 -24.64
C LYS A 246 -2.38 7.65 -25.33
N TYR A 247 -1.24 7.42 -24.68
CA TYR A 247 0.08 7.77 -25.22
C TYR A 247 0.70 6.64 -26.03
N GLY A 248 0.37 5.38 -25.76
CA GLY A 248 0.89 4.22 -26.51
C GLY A 248 0.28 4.02 -27.91
N ASN A 249 -0.78 4.76 -28.26
CA ASN A 249 -1.49 4.69 -29.55
C ASN A 249 -1.40 6.01 -30.35
N LYS A 250 -0.46 6.89 -30.02
CA LYS A 250 -0.06 8.02 -30.86
C LYS A 250 1.25 7.69 -31.55
#